data_AF-A0A5J4TAZ6-F1
#
_entry.id   AF-A0A5J4TAZ6-F1
#
_cell.length_a   1.000
_cell.length_b   1.000
_cell.length_c   1.000
_cell.angle_alpha   90.00
_cell.angle_beta   90.00
_cell.angle_gamma   90.00
#
_symmetry.space_group_name_H-M   'P 1'
#
loop_
_entity.id
_entity.type
_entity.pdbx_description
1 polymer ?
#
loop_
_entity_poly.entity_id
_entity_poly.type
_entity_poly.pdbx_seq_one_letter_code
_entity_poly.pdbx_strand_id
1 'polypeptide(L)'
;NGGNGGGVYFEVNFAPVIQIKIQDTTIHDCEAITNSSSTYPQSGFGGGIFLSGSNDYDQTTDTLDFSGMLISGNTAGRSGQSMYVAMTKVKEWCKKGTLGEFVKGNYNDETSDESELEGIPLSLAGFNSQSQSYISDNQRHLEYYWDSPRGQIWHILNKYLESLIGINKPGCAEFDNPCNTIAYAILQISIEKGSSADAIIPEKKIGIHQGGYDLTAPYQFSKSNSYTDCVKIMKQLYGTTSVMEDQAELKIIKGSSGSAVESGNQGWISAIEGIQLRIYGIKIVTDDTTLLIPIIYIEGETSVLELNTVTLTGIDYISPSNPDDPNPERFIRGLIHIDVDDSIFIASGCLFKDINIDSGGNTIRIH
;
A
#
# COMPACT_ATOMS: atom_id res chain seq x y z
N ASN A 1 11.93 -27.96 -23.92
CA ASN A 1 12.57 -27.11 -22.89
C ASN A 1 13.44 -26.01 -23.48
N GLY A 2 14.28 -26.26 -24.49
CA GLY A 2 15.09 -25.20 -25.12
C GLY A 2 16.12 -24.54 -24.19
N GLY A 3 16.29 -25.04 -22.96
CA GLY A 3 17.09 -24.44 -21.89
C GLY A 3 16.28 -23.80 -20.75
N ASN A 4 14.95 -23.86 -20.78
CA ASN A 4 14.06 -23.34 -19.72
C ASN A 4 13.54 -24.47 -18.82
N GLY A 5 13.26 -24.16 -17.54
CA GLY A 5 12.67 -25.11 -16.60
C GLY A 5 13.65 -26.22 -16.25
N GLY A 6 14.71 -25.90 -15.49
CA GLY A 6 15.80 -26.83 -15.19
C GLY A 6 15.35 -28.09 -14.46
N GLY A 7 14.32 -28.00 -13.61
CA GLY A 7 13.64 -29.14 -13.02
C GLY A 7 12.38 -29.53 -13.78
N VAL A 8 11.46 -28.58 -13.98
CA VAL A 8 10.13 -28.81 -14.55
C VAL A 8 9.81 -27.78 -15.63
N TYR A 9 9.28 -28.24 -16.75
CA TYR A 9 8.78 -27.40 -17.83
C TYR A 9 7.30 -27.71 -18.05
N PHE A 10 6.43 -26.74 -17.76
CA PHE A 10 5.00 -26.81 -18.02
C PHE A 10 4.68 -26.05 -19.32
N GLU A 11 4.05 -26.76 -20.26
CA GLU A 11 3.39 -26.17 -21.42
C GLU A 11 1.92 -26.57 -21.40
N VAL A 12 1.10 -25.63 -20.96
CA VAL A 12 -0.31 -25.88 -20.63
C VAL A 12 -1.22 -25.32 -21.72
N ASN A 13 -2.27 -26.05 -22.06
CA ASN A 13 -3.39 -25.49 -22.82
C ASN A 13 -4.48 -25.10 -21.83
N PHE A 14 -4.74 -23.80 -21.68
CA PHE A 14 -5.75 -23.24 -20.77
C PHE A 14 -7.16 -23.16 -21.39
N ALA A 15 -7.39 -23.74 -22.57
CA ALA A 15 -8.74 -23.80 -23.15
C ALA A 15 -9.69 -24.77 -22.42
N PRO A 16 -9.29 -26.02 -22.08
CA PRO A 16 -10.06 -26.85 -21.17
C PRO A 16 -9.85 -26.40 -19.72
N VAL A 17 -10.80 -26.74 -18.84
CA VAL A 17 -10.59 -26.59 -17.39
C VAL A 17 -9.39 -27.41 -16.96
N ILE A 18 -8.43 -26.78 -16.28
CA ILE A 18 -7.22 -27.43 -15.80
C ILE A 18 -7.18 -27.57 -14.28
N GLN A 19 -6.48 -28.60 -13.82
CA GLN A 19 -6.12 -28.79 -12.42
C GLN A 19 -4.66 -29.21 -12.30
N ILE A 20 -3.81 -28.26 -11.93
CA ILE A 20 -2.40 -28.48 -11.63
C ILE A 20 -2.19 -28.05 -10.18
N LYS A 21 -1.74 -29.00 -9.35
CA LYS A 21 -1.41 -28.75 -7.95
C LYS A 21 -0.02 -29.31 -7.66
N ILE A 22 0.84 -28.48 -7.08
CA ILE A 22 2.10 -28.91 -6.49
C ILE A 22 1.86 -29.09 -5.00
N GLN A 23 2.00 -30.33 -4.53
CA GLN A 23 1.74 -30.71 -3.13
C GLN A 23 3.02 -31.29 -2.54
N ASP A 24 3.55 -30.64 -1.50
CA ASP A 24 4.72 -31.08 -0.74
C ASP A 24 5.92 -31.45 -1.63
N THR A 25 6.21 -30.61 -2.63
CA THR A 25 7.28 -30.86 -3.61
C THR A 25 8.46 -29.95 -3.37
N THR A 26 9.65 -30.53 -3.17
CA THR A 26 10.91 -29.76 -3.14
C THR A 26 11.52 -29.69 -4.55
N ILE A 27 11.84 -28.48 -5.00
CA ILE A 27 12.55 -28.22 -6.25
C ILE A 27 13.80 -27.44 -5.87
N HIS A 28 14.93 -28.14 -5.86
CA HIS A 28 16.17 -27.56 -5.39
C HIS A 28 17.34 -27.88 -6.31
N ASP A 29 18.34 -26.99 -6.31
CA ASP A 29 19.59 -27.11 -7.06
C ASP A 29 19.39 -27.43 -8.57
N CYS A 30 18.28 -26.97 -9.15
CA CYS A 30 18.00 -27.11 -10.57
C CYS A 30 18.58 -25.93 -11.36
N GLU A 31 19.05 -26.18 -12.58
CA GLU A 31 19.70 -25.17 -13.42
C GLU A 31 19.04 -25.04 -14.80
N ALA A 32 18.66 -23.81 -15.16
CA ALA A 32 18.23 -23.44 -16.51
C ALA A 32 19.37 -22.73 -17.25
N ILE A 33 20.03 -23.43 -18.17
CA ILE A 33 21.21 -22.93 -18.89
C ILE A 33 20.79 -22.23 -20.20
N THR A 34 21.42 -21.09 -20.50
CA THR A 34 21.23 -20.40 -21.78
C THR A 34 21.77 -21.24 -22.93
N ASN A 35 20.94 -21.47 -23.94
CA ASN A 35 21.31 -22.20 -25.14
C ASN A 35 21.72 -21.24 -26.26
N SER A 36 23.02 -21.01 -26.40
CA SER A 36 23.61 -20.17 -27.45
C SER A 36 23.46 -20.72 -28.88
N SER A 37 23.00 -21.97 -29.03
CA SER A 37 22.82 -22.66 -30.32
C SER A 37 21.35 -22.78 -30.77
N SER A 38 20.41 -22.30 -29.95
CA SER A 38 18.97 -22.38 -30.23
C SER A 38 18.54 -21.38 -31.31
N THR A 39 17.63 -21.82 -32.20
CA THR A 39 16.94 -20.93 -33.15
C THR A 39 15.91 -20.03 -32.48
N TYR A 40 15.51 -20.37 -31.25
CA TYR A 40 14.68 -19.52 -30.38
C TYR A 40 15.59 -18.82 -29.36
N PRO A 41 15.62 -17.48 -29.30
CA PRO A 41 16.52 -16.75 -28.40
C PRO A 41 16.22 -16.97 -26.90
N GLN A 42 15.03 -17.50 -26.59
CA GLN A 42 14.49 -17.57 -25.24
C GLN A 42 14.79 -18.91 -24.55
N SER A 43 15.94 -18.95 -23.90
CA SER A 43 16.46 -20.08 -23.12
C SER A 43 17.10 -19.57 -21.82
N GLY A 44 17.20 -20.41 -20.78
CA GLY A 44 17.79 -20.03 -19.49
C GLY A 44 16.84 -19.36 -18.51
N PHE A 45 15.52 -19.57 -18.65
CA PHE A 45 14.50 -19.04 -17.74
C PHE A 45 13.95 -20.14 -16.82
N GLY A 46 13.69 -19.81 -15.56
CA GLY A 46 13.05 -20.73 -14.61
C GLY A 46 13.98 -21.87 -14.20
N GLY A 47 14.92 -21.63 -13.28
CA GLY A 47 15.92 -22.63 -12.89
C GLY A 47 15.30 -23.91 -12.34
N GLY A 48 14.28 -23.77 -11.50
CA GLY A 48 13.43 -24.87 -11.07
C GLY A 48 12.28 -25.15 -12.05
N ILE A 49 11.39 -24.18 -12.22
CA ILE A 49 10.16 -24.30 -13.01
C ILE A 49 10.13 -23.24 -14.11
N PHE A 50 9.80 -23.66 -15.32
CA PHE A 50 9.27 -22.77 -16.35
C PHE A 50 7.81 -23.12 -16.63
N LEU A 51 6.90 -22.18 -16.42
CA LEU A 51 5.48 -22.34 -16.71
C LEU A 51 5.10 -21.46 -17.88
N SER A 52 4.54 -22.06 -18.92
CA SER A 52 3.93 -21.33 -20.02
C SER A 52 2.73 -22.05 -20.60
N GLY A 53 2.03 -21.41 -21.52
CA GLY A 53 0.89 -22.02 -22.17
C GLY A 53 0.25 -21.21 -23.29
N SER A 54 -0.81 -21.79 -23.80
CA SER A 54 -1.70 -21.22 -24.81
C SER A 54 -3.09 -21.02 -24.23
N ASN A 55 -3.84 -20.06 -24.79
CA ASN A 55 -5.14 -19.62 -24.28
C ASN A 55 -5.05 -18.98 -22.89
N ASP A 56 -6.19 -18.58 -22.34
CA ASP A 56 -6.28 -17.79 -21.12
C ASP A 56 -6.70 -18.66 -19.93
N TYR A 57 -5.93 -18.57 -18.85
CA TYR A 57 -6.31 -19.12 -17.55
C TYR A 57 -7.58 -18.45 -17.01
N ASP A 58 -8.53 -19.26 -16.56
CA ASP A 58 -9.77 -18.80 -15.93
C ASP A 58 -9.72 -19.05 -14.43
N GLN A 59 -9.47 -18.01 -13.64
CA GLN A 59 -9.39 -18.09 -12.18
C GLN A 59 -10.66 -18.64 -11.50
N THR A 60 -11.82 -18.64 -12.17
CA THR A 60 -13.09 -19.11 -11.61
C THR A 60 -13.27 -20.62 -11.71
N THR A 61 -12.67 -21.25 -12.73
CA THR A 61 -12.84 -22.69 -13.03
C THR A 61 -11.54 -23.46 -12.92
N ASP A 62 -10.41 -22.83 -13.24
CA ASP A 62 -9.09 -23.46 -13.23
C ASP A 62 -8.47 -23.50 -11.84
N THR A 63 -7.75 -24.60 -11.59
CA THR A 63 -6.90 -24.73 -10.41
C THR A 63 -5.45 -24.81 -10.85
N LEU A 64 -4.70 -23.76 -10.53
CA LEU A 64 -3.26 -23.69 -10.68
C LEU A 64 -2.70 -23.29 -9.32
N ASP A 65 -2.19 -24.27 -8.58
CA ASP A 65 -1.88 -24.13 -7.16
C ASP A 65 -0.45 -24.63 -6.89
N PHE A 66 0.45 -23.68 -6.72
CA PHE A 66 1.86 -23.93 -6.47
C PHE A 66 2.22 -23.66 -4.99
N SER A 67 1.22 -23.49 -4.12
CA SER A 67 1.42 -23.17 -2.69
C SER A 67 2.25 -24.23 -1.94
N GLY A 68 2.21 -25.49 -2.38
CA GLY A 68 2.96 -26.60 -1.78
C GLY A 68 4.40 -26.77 -2.27
N MET A 69 4.95 -25.83 -3.05
CA MET A 69 6.33 -25.93 -3.52
C MET A 69 7.34 -25.39 -2.50
N LEU A 70 8.45 -26.11 -2.33
CA LEU A 70 9.63 -25.69 -1.58
C LEU A 70 10.78 -25.48 -2.57
N ILE A 71 11.13 -24.23 -2.84
CA ILE A 71 12.22 -23.83 -3.74
C ILE A 71 13.49 -23.49 -2.95
N SER A 72 14.66 -23.93 -3.43
CA SER A 72 15.96 -23.62 -2.82
C SER A 72 17.13 -23.86 -3.77
N GLY A 73 18.09 -22.93 -3.84
CA GLY A 73 19.36 -23.17 -4.56
C GLY A 73 19.23 -23.32 -6.09
N ASN A 74 18.07 -23.02 -6.68
CA ASN A 74 17.90 -23.07 -8.12
C ASN A 74 18.59 -21.88 -8.79
N THR A 75 19.06 -22.07 -10.02
CA THR A 75 19.71 -20.99 -10.78
C THR A 75 19.21 -20.94 -12.22
N ALA A 76 19.01 -19.74 -12.74
CA ALA A 76 18.62 -19.49 -14.11
C ALA A 76 19.63 -18.57 -14.80
N GLY A 77 20.05 -18.92 -16.01
CA GLY A 77 20.98 -18.11 -16.79
C GLY A 77 20.43 -16.76 -17.24
N ARG A 78 19.13 -16.49 -17.05
CA ARG A 78 18.47 -15.21 -17.35
C ARG A 78 17.63 -14.69 -16.19
N SER A 79 16.43 -15.25 -15.99
CA SER A 79 15.42 -14.71 -15.07
C SER A 79 14.61 -15.85 -14.45
N GLY A 80 14.05 -15.60 -13.27
CA GLY A 80 13.31 -16.56 -12.46
C GLY A 80 14.24 -17.65 -11.97
N GLN A 81 15.07 -17.35 -10.95
CA GLN A 81 16.06 -18.27 -10.42
C GLN A 81 15.41 -19.61 -10.04
N SER A 82 14.24 -19.56 -9.40
CA SER A 82 13.42 -20.74 -9.15
C SER A 82 12.29 -20.90 -10.15
N MET A 83 11.49 -19.86 -10.42
CA MET A 83 10.33 -19.97 -11.31
C MET A 83 10.25 -18.81 -12.28
N TYR A 84 10.01 -19.13 -13.56
CA TYR A 84 9.65 -18.15 -14.57
C TYR A 84 8.31 -18.50 -15.23
N VAL A 85 7.42 -17.50 -15.34
CA VAL A 85 6.06 -17.67 -15.86
C VAL A 85 5.84 -16.82 -17.11
N ALA A 86 5.52 -17.45 -18.23
CA ALA A 86 5.05 -16.81 -19.45
C ALA A 86 3.59 -17.22 -19.71
N MET A 87 2.65 -16.47 -19.13
CA MET A 87 1.21 -16.72 -19.25
C MET A 87 0.46 -15.39 -19.38
N THR A 88 -0.46 -15.27 -20.34
CA THR A 88 -1.26 -14.05 -20.60
C THR A 88 -1.97 -13.53 -19.34
N LYS A 89 -2.43 -14.46 -18.49
CA LYS A 89 -3.20 -14.22 -17.27
C LYS A 89 -2.37 -14.38 -15.98
N VAL A 90 -1.06 -14.19 -16.05
CA VAL A 90 -0.16 -14.30 -14.88
C VAL A 90 -0.56 -13.34 -13.74
N LYS A 91 -1.05 -12.15 -14.08
CA LYS A 91 -1.48 -11.15 -13.09
C LYS A 91 -2.70 -11.63 -12.31
N GLU A 92 -3.70 -12.14 -13.02
CA GLU A 92 -4.91 -12.70 -12.44
C GLU A 92 -4.61 -13.92 -11.56
N TRP A 93 -3.70 -14.80 -12.00
CA TRP A 93 -3.26 -15.92 -11.18
C TRP A 93 -2.53 -15.48 -9.90
N CYS A 94 -1.62 -14.51 -10.00
CA CYS A 94 -0.94 -13.93 -8.84
C CYS A 94 -1.91 -13.30 -7.83
N LYS A 95 -2.96 -12.64 -8.31
CA LYS A 95 -3.99 -12.02 -7.47
C LYS A 95 -4.99 -13.00 -6.87
N LYS A 96 -4.97 -14.27 -7.27
CA LYS A 96 -5.86 -15.29 -6.70
C LYS A 96 -5.44 -15.61 -5.27
N GLY A 97 -6.42 -15.72 -4.36
CA GLY A 97 -6.17 -15.96 -2.94
C GLY A 97 -5.67 -14.70 -2.22
N THR A 98 -4.89 -14.88 -1.16
CA THR A 98 -4.30 -13.77 -0.39
C THR A 98 -2.79 -13.70 -0.58
N LEU A 99 -2.26 -12.54 -1.01
CA LEU A 99 -0.82 -12.26 -1.08
C LEU A 99 -0.02 -13.39 -1.77
N GLY A 100 -0.43 -13.76 -2.99
CA GLY A 100 0.28 -14.72 -3.82
C GLY A 100 0.17 -16.17 -3.35
N GLU A 101 -0.83 -16.48 -2.51
CA GLU A 101 -1.08 -17.81 -1.90
C GLU A 101 -0.83 -18.98 -2.86
N PHE A 102 -1.39 -18.91 -4.07
CA PHE A 102 -1.32 -20.00 -5.05
C PHE A 102 -0.05 -19.99 -5.92
N VAL A 103 0.85 -19.01 -5.75
CA VAL A 103 2.03 -18.81 -6.60
C VAL A 103 3.34 -18.95 -5.84
N LYS A 104 3.40 -18.49 -4.58
CA LYS A 104 4.68 -18.19 -3.92
C LYS A 104 5.40 -19.39 -3.31
N GLY A 105 4.71 -20.48 -2.96
CA GLY A 105 5.34 -21.60 -2.24
C GLY A 105 5.95 -21.15 -0.91
N ASN A 106 7.22 -21.47 -0.68
CA ASN A 106 8.00 -20.98 0.47
C ASN A 106 8.70 -19.62 0.26
N TYR A 107 8.42 -18.90 -0.84
CA TYR A 107 8.90 -17.52 -1.02
C TYR A 107 8.30 -16.61 0.07
N ASN A 108 9.13 -15.76 0.65
CA ASN A 108 8.78 -14.83 1.71
C ASN A 108 9.03 -13.39 1.24
N ASP A 109 7.96 -12.59 1.21
CA ASP A 109 7.97 -11.20 0.72
C ASP A 109 8.98 -10.28 1.46
N GLU A 110 9.45 -10.64 2.66
CA GLU A 110 10.42 -9.86 3.44
C GLU A 110 11.87 -10.32 3.28
N THR A 111 12.10 -11.61 2.99
CA THR A 111 13.45 -12.21 3.08
C THR A 111 13.93 -12.90 1.82
N SER A 112 13.04 -13.25 0.90
CA SER A 112 13.41 -13.90 -0.36
C SER A 112 13.93 -12.87 -1.37
N ASP A 113 14.81 -13.30 -2.26
CA ASP A 113 15.26 -12.49 -3.39
C ASP A 113 14.13 -12.41 -4.44
N GLU A 114 13.68 -11.21 -4.81
CA GLU A 114 12.59 -11.00 -5.78
C GLU A 114 12.86 -11.68 -7.15
N SER A 115 14.14 -11.95 -7.48
CA SER A 115 14.52 -12.68 -8.71
C SER A 115 14.21 -14.18 -8.67
N GLU A 116 13.82 -14.74 -7.52
CA GLU A 116 13.38 -16.13 -7.41
C GLU A 116 12.15 -16.42 -8.29
N LEU A 117 11.20 -15.48 -8.30
CA LEU A 117 9.89 -15.62 -8.96
C LEU A 117 9.67 -14.47 -9.93
N GLU A 118 9.78 -14.75 -11.23
CA GLU A 118 9.61 -13.74 -12.28
C GLU A 118 8.63 -14.19 -13.36
N GLY A 119 8.09 -13.24 -14.12
CA GLY A 119 7.26 -13.59 -15.26
C GLY A 119 6.84 -12.42 -16.12
N ILE A 120 6.11 -12.75 -17.17
CA ILE A 120 5.66 -11.80 -18.18
C ILE A 120 4.26 -12.21 -18.71
N PRO A 121 3.34 -11.25 -18.92
CA PRO A 121 1.98 -11.52 -19.37
C PRO A 121 1.90 -11.80 -20.88
N LEU A 122 2.60 -12.84 -21.34
CA LEU A 122 2.59 -13.30 -22.74
C LEU A 122 2.23 -14.79 -22.80
N SER A 123 1.57 -15.23 -23.86
CA SER A 123 1.46 -16.66 -24.18
C SER A 123 2.83 -17.23 -24.57
N LEU A 124 2.97 -18.55 -24.63
CA LEU A 124 4.21 -19.19 -25.09
C LEU A 124 4.63 -18.71 -26.49
N ALA A 125 3.68 -18.61 -27.41
CA ALA A 125 3.92 -18.10 -28.76
C ALA A 125 4.33 -16.61 -28.75
N GLY A 126 3.71 -15.81 -27.88
CA GLY A 126 4.08 -14.41 -27.67
C GLY A 126 5.52 -14.30 -27.16
N PHE A 127 5.83 -14.99 -26.07
CA PHE A 127 7.15 -15.03 -25.45
C PHE A 127 8.25 -15.45 -26.44
N ASN A 128 8.03 -16.53 -27.20
CA ASN A 128 8.98 -17.04 -28.18
C ASN A 128 9.18 -16.12 -29.40
N SER A 129 8.28 -15.17 -29.64
CA SER A 129 8.41 -14.20 -30.74
C SER A 129 9.07 -12.88 -30.33
N GLN A 130 9.25 -12.62 -29.02
CA GLN A 130 9.89 -11.40 -28.54
C GLN A 130 11.42 -11.49 -28.54
N SER A 131 12.08 -10.33 -28.48
CA SER A 131 13.52 -10.24 -28.23
C SER A 131 13.84 -10.40 -26.75
N GLN A 132 15.08 -10.77 -26.44
CA GLN A 132 15.56 -10.80 -25.05
C GLN A 132 15.46 -9.43 -24.37
N SER A 133 15.76 -8.34 -25.09
CA SER A 133 15.66 -6.99 -24.56
C SER A 133 14.23 -6.66 -24.15
N TYR A 134 13.26 -6.98 -25.02
CA TYR A 134 11.84 -6.77 -24.72
C TYR A 134 11.42 -7.52 -23.46
N ILE A 135 11.79 -8.80 -23.33
CA ILE A 135 11.43 -9.58 -22.13
C ILE A 135 12.06 -8.97 -20.89
N SER A 136 13.34 -8.60 -20.95
CA SER A 136 14.05 -7.99 -19.82
C SER A 136 13.40 -6.67 -19.39
N ASP A 137 12.93 -5.87 -20.35
CA ASP A 137 12.28 -4.58 -20.09
C ASP A 137 10.83 -4.73 -19.56
N ASN A 138 10.14 -5.82 -19.90
CA ASN A 138 8.70 -6.00 -19.66
C ASN A 138 8.34 -7.10 -18.65
N GLN A 139 9.29 -7.96 -18.26
CA GLN A 139 9.08 -8.90 -17.16
C GLN A 139 8.94 -8.14 -15.83
N ARG A 140 8.38 -8.83 -14.83
CA ARG A 140 8.27 -8.35 -13.46
C ARG A 140 8.55 -9.48 -12.49
N HIS A 141 9.05 -9.13 -11.31
CA HIS A 141 8.94 -9.97 -10.12
C HIS A 141 7.45 -10.26 -9.89
N LEU A 142 7.11 -11.53 -9.68
CA LEU A 142 5.70 -11.91 -9.55
C LEU A 142 5.05 -11.29 -8.30
N GLU A 143 5.86 -10.98 -7.27
CA GLU A 143 5.43 -10.24 -6.08
C GLU A 143 4.71 -8.94 -6.41
N TYR A 144 5.17 -8.23 -7.44
CA TYR A 144 4.54 -7.00 -7.90
C TYR A 144 3.05 -7.19 -8.23
N TYR A 145 2.62 -8.37 -8.68
CA TYR A 145 1.23 -8.60 -9.06
C TYR A 145 0.30 -8.91 -7.89
N TRP A 146 0.78 -9.58 -6.84
CA TRP A 146 -0.03 -9.90 -5.66
C TRP A 146 0.11 -8.90 -4.52
N ASP A 147 1.15 -8.08 -4.56
CA ASP A 147 1.33 -6.98 -3.63
C ASP A 147 0.90 -5.62 -4.23
N SER A 148 0.35 -5.54 -5.45
CA SER A 148 -0.08 -4.26 -6.05
C SER A 148 -1.36 -3.68 -5.39
N PRO A 149 -1.36 -2.38 -5.00
CA PRO A 149 -0.23 -1.46 -5.00
C PRO A 149 0.78 -1.80 -3.90
N ARG A 150 2.09 -1.73 -4.20
CA ARG A 150 3.14 -2.29 -3.34
C ARG A 150 2.96 -1.95 -1.84
N GLY A 151 3.01 -2.97 -0.99
CA GLY A 151 2.71 -2.94 0.45
C GLY A 151 1.21 -2.96 0.78
N GLN A 152 0.35 -3.09 -0.24
CA GLN A 152 -1.07 -2.79 -0.21
C GLN A 152 -1.34 -1.35 0.30
N ILE A 153 -0.55 -0.39 -0.20
CA ILE A 153 -0.57 1.03 0.21
C ILE A 153 -1.04 1.90 -0.96
N TRP A 154 -2.16 2.60 -0.79
CA TRP A 154 -2.66 3.55 -1.80
C TRP A 154 -2.05 4.91 -1.55
N HIS A 155 -1.18 5.34 -2.45
CA HIS A 155 -0.42 6.57 -2.33
C HIS A 155 -1.26 7.78 -2.74
N ILE A 156 -1.10 8.87 -1.99
CA ILE A 156 -1.68 10.18 -2.28
C ILE A 156 -0.59 11.22 -2.46
N LEU A 157 -0.85 12.18 -3.35
CA LEU A 157 0.04 13.29 -3.66
C LEU A 157 -0.80 14.53 -3.96
N ASN A 158 -0.53 15.62 -3.25
CA ASN A 158 -1.16 16.90 -3.53
C ASN A 158 -0.28 18.04 -3.00
N LYS A 159 0.63 18.57 -3.79
CA LYS A 159 1.35 19.81 -3.46
C LYS A 159 0.84 20.91 -4.37
N TYR A 160 -0.24 21.55 -3.92
CA TYR A 160 -1.04 22.44 -4.76
C TYR A 160 -0.21 23.60 -5.32
N LEU A 161 0.64 24.21 -4.48
CA LEU A 161 1.48 25.34 -4.87
C LEU A 161 2.63 24.94 -5.81
N GLU A 162 3.02 23.67 -5.82
CA GLU A 162 4.14 23.14 -6.61
C GLU A 162 3.65 22.43 -7.89
N SER A 163 2.34 22.38 -8.12
CA SER A 163 1.71 21.65 -9.23
C SER A 163 2.09 20.16 -9.29
N LEU A 164 2.52 19.59 -8.17
CA LEU A 164 2.86 18.18 -8.02
C LEU A 164 1.67 17.48 -7.38
N ILE A 165 0.73 17.04 -8.22
CA ILE A 165 -0.56 16.48 -7.80
C ILE A 165 -0.78 15.08 -8.39
N GLY A 166 -1.41 14.21 -7.59
CA GLY A 166 -1.95 12.94 -8.07
C GLY A 166 -3.20 13.15 -8.90
N ILE A 167 -3.76 12.05 -9.42
CA ILE A 167 -4.97 12.07 -10.23
C ILE A 167 -5.96 11.07 -9.68
N ASN A 168 -7.16 11.55 -9.32
CA ASN A 168 -8.27 10.68 -8.95
C ASN A 168 -8.84 10.02 -10.20
N LYS A 169 -8.42 8.78 -10.45
CA LYS A 169 -8.92 7.92 -11.53
C LYS A 169 -8.89 6.47 -11.07
N PRO A 170 -9.70 5.57 -11.66
CA PRO A 170 -9.64 4.16 -11.33
C PRO A 170 -8.21 3.61 -11.45
N GLY A 171 -7.75 2.89 -10.42
CA GLY A 171 -6.39 2.34 -10.37
C GLY A 171 -5.29 3.36 -10.04
N CYS A 172 -5.62 4.55 -9.55
CA CYS A 172 -4.64 5.35 -8.81
C CYS A 172 -4.35 4.65 -7.49
N ALA A 173 -3.08 4.42 -7.18
CA ALA A 173 -2.69 3.67 -6.00
C ALA A 173 -1.16 3.64 -5.83
N GLU A 174 -0.46 3.37 -6.93
CA GLU A 174 1.00 3.27 -6.96
C GLU A 174 1.66 4.61 -6.65
N PHE A 175 2.88 4.58 -6.12
CA PHE A 175 3.61 5.81 -5.78
C PHE A 175 3.94 6.66 -7.02
N ASP A 176 4.10 6.05 -8.20
CA ASP A 176 4.34 6.70 -9.49
C ASP A 176 3.03 7.06 -10.25
N ASN A 177 1.88 6.62 -9.73
CA ASN A 177 0.55 6.98 -10.19
C ASN A 177 -0.40 7.21 -8.99
N PRO A 178 -0.10 8.20 -8.13
CA PRO A 178 -0.82 8.39 -6.88
C PRO A 178 -2.21 9.00 -7.09
N CYS A 179 -3.10 8.74 -6.14
CA CYS A 179 -4.38 9.43 -6.05
C CYS A 179 -4.18 10.89 -5.62
N ASN A 180 -5.14 11.76 -5.94
CA ASN A 180 -5.11 13.16 -5.54
C ASN A 180 -5.62 13.36 -4.10
N THR A 181 -6.60 12.57 -3.65
CA THR A 181 -7.26 12.82 -2.34
C THR A 181 -7.35 11.57 -1.46
N ILE A 182 -7.31 11.80 -0.14
CA ILE A 182 -7.60 10.78 0.91
C ILE A 182 -8.92 10.07 0.62
N ALA A 183 -9.99 10.84 0.35
CA ALA A 183 -11.33 10.31 0.08
C ALA A 183 -11.34 9.31 -1.08
N TYR A 184 -10.63 9.65 -2.17
CA TYR A 184 -10.60 8.81 -3.35
C TYR A 184 -9.73 7.57 -3.15
N ALA A 185 -8.61 7.69 -2.43
CA ALA A 185 -7.79 6.53 -2.05
C ALA A 185 -8.61 5.53 -1.20
N ILE A 186 -9.34 6.01 -0.18
CA ILE A 186 -10.24 5.17 0.64
C ILE A 186 -11.29 4.45 -0.21
N LEU A 187 -11.87 5.15 -1.20
CA LEU A 187 -12.83 4.58 -2.15
C LEU A 187 -12.19 3.51 -3.04
N GLN A 188 -11.01 3.77 -3.61
CA GLN A 188 -10.28 2.81 -4.45
C GLN A 188 -9.95 1.54 -3.68
N ILE A 189 -9.54 1.66 -2.40
CA ILE A 189 -9.28 0.49 -1.57
C ILE A 189 -10.51 -0.42 -1.44
N SER A 190 -11.71 0.14 -1.21
CA SER A 190 -12.95 -0.66 -1.18
C SER A 190 -13.22 -1.35 -2.52
N ILE A 191 -13.09 -0.61 -3.62
CA ILE A 191 -13.39 -1.13 -4.96
C ILE A 191 -12.41 -2.24 -5.35
N GLU A 192 -11.11 -2.01 -5.17
CA GLU A 192 -10.07 -2.93 -5.63
C GLU A 192 -9.95 -4.18 -4.75
N LYS A 193 -10.18 -4.05 -3.43
CA LYS A 193 -10.09 -5.19 -2.49
C LYS A 193 -11.44 -5.89 -2.25
N GLY A 194 -12.55 -5.18 -2.43
CA GLY A 194 -13.89 -5.64 -2.04
C GLY A 194 -14.94 -5.55 -3.13
N SER A 195 -14.58 -5.13 -4.35
CA SER A 195 -15.44 -5.08 -5.55
C SER A 195 -16.62 -4.09 -5.50
N SER A 196 -16.74 -3.26 -4.46
CA SER A 196 -17.74 -2.20 -4.37
C SER A 196 -17.21 -0.98 -3.61
N ALA A 197 -17.83 0.18 -3.78
CA ALA A 197 -17.44 1.42 -3.11
C ALA A 197 -17.63 1.38 -1.59
N ASP A 198 -18.56 0.54 -1.12
CA ASP A 198 -18.99 0.36 0.26
C ASP A 198 -18.46 -0.95 0.88
N ALA A 199 -17.59 -1.67 0.18
CA ALA A 199 -17.01 -2.89 0.70
C ALA A 199 -16.21 -2.61 1.98
N ILE A 200 -16.50 -3.39 3.02
CA ILE A 200 -15.81 -3.27 4.31
C ILE A 200 -14.46 -3.96 4.20
N ILE A 201 -13.39 -3.18 4.36
CA ILE A 201 -12.02 -3.66 4.39
C ILE A 201 -11.49 -3.52 5.82
N PRO A 202 -11.01 -4.58 6.49
CA PRO A 202 -10.59 -4.50 7.90
C PRO A 202 -9.54 -3.42 8.17
N GLU A 203 -8.63 -3.22 7.21
CA GLU A 203 -7.56 -2.23 7.29
C GLU A 203 -7.35 -1.53 5.94
N LYS A 204 -7.29 -0.20 5.98
CA LYS A 204 -6.95 0.64 4.83
C LYS A 204 -5.65 1.40 5.08
N LYS A 205 -4.71 1.30 4.15
CA LYS A 205 -3.40 1.96 4.21
C LYS A 205 -3.30 3.06 3.16
N ILE A 206 -2.95 4.25 3.62
CA ILE A 206 -2.73 5.44 2.80
C ILE A 206 -1.24 5.80 2.89
N GLY A 207 -0.58 5.90 1.74
CA GLY A 207 0.81 6.32 1.63
C GLY A 207 0.90 7.81 1.29
N ILE A 208 1.63 8.60 2.08
CA ILE A 208 2.00 9.96 1.67
C ILE A 208 3.21 9.85 0.74
N HIS A 209 3.05 10.25 -0.53
CA HIS A 209 4.13 10.24 -1.51
C HIS A 209 5.29 11.14 -1.07
N GLN A 210 6.52 10.84 -1.51
CA GLN A 210 7.73 11.60 -1.13
C GLN A 210 7.68 13.09 -1.47
N GLY A 211 6.86 13.48 -2.46
CA GLY A 211 6.60 14.87 -2.81
C GLY A 211 5.79 15.64 -1.75
N GLY A 212 5.08 14.92 -0.87
CA GLY A 212 4.26 15.47 0.21
C GLY A 212 2.78 15.63 -0.14
N TYR A 213 2.01 16.06 0.86
CA TYR A 213 0.57 16.25 0.75
C TYR A 213 0.06 17.47 1.53
N ASP A 214 -0.48 18.44 0.82
CA ASP A 214 -1.19 19.61 1.32
C ASP A 214 -2.63 19.20 1.66
N LEU A 215 -2.92 19.13 2.96
CA LEU A 215 -4.26 18.96 3.49
C LEU A 215 -4.96 20.32 3.52
N THR A 216 -5.74 20.61 2.47
CA THR A 216 -6.41 21.89 2.26
C THR A 216 -7.82 21.98 2.88
N ALA A 217 -8.31 20.88 3.44
CA ALA A 217 -9.55 20.82 4.20
C ALA A 217 -9.47 19.70 5.25
N PRO A 218 -10.12 19.86 6.42
CA PRO A 218 -10.26 18.79 7.39
C PRO A 218 -10.85 17.52 6.79
N TYR A 219 -10.37 16.36 7.25
CA TYR A 219 -10.88 15.05 6.85
C TYR A 219 -11.26 14.22 8.07
N GLN A 220 -12.45 13.63 8.04
CA GLN A 220 -12.97 12.79 9.12
C GLN A 220 -13.10 11.35 8.64
N PHE A 221 -12.42 10.43 9.31
CA PHE A 221 -12.60 9.00 9.19
C PHE A 221 -13.70 8.51 10.16
N SER A 222 -14.54 7.61 9.69
CA SER A 222 -15.54 6.89 10.48
C SER A 222 -15.74 5.49 9.89
N LYS A 223 -16.28 4.55 10.67
CA LYS A 223 -16.60 3.21 10.13
C LYS A 223 -17.62 3.32 9.01
N SER A 224 -18.60 4.21 9.16
CA SER A 224 -19.68 4.45 8.21
C SER A 224 -19.24 5.11 6.90
N ASN A 225 -18.20 5.94 6.90
CA ASN A 225 -17.74 6.65 5.69
C ASN A 225 -16.49 6.05 5.06
N SER A 226 -15.68 5.36 5.86
CA SER A 226 -14.41 4.79 5.42
C SER A 226 -14.51 3.30 5.19
N TYR A 227 -15.60 2.64 5.60
CA TYR A 227 -15.85 1.20 5.46
C TYR A 227 -14.66 0.37 5.95
N THR A 228 -14.15 0.72 7.13
CA THR A 228 -13.00 0.06 7.75
C THR A 228 -12.97 0.29 9.25
N ASP A 229 -12.36 -0.64 9.99
CA ASP A 229 -12.10 -0.50 11.41
C ASP A 229 -10.74 0.19 11.69
N CYS A 230 -9.84 0.21 10.71
CA CYS A 230 -8.50 0.76 10.88
C CYS A 230 -8.02 1.52 9.64
N VAL A 231 -7.59 2.76 9.86
CA VAL A 231 -6.88 3.55 8.86
C VAL A 231 -5.45 3.75 9.31
N LYS A 232 -4.52 3.43 8.42
CA LYS A 232 -3.09 3.71 8.59
C LYS A 232 -2.66 4.78 7.59
N ILE A 233 -2.12 5.88 8.07
CA ILE A 233 -1.46 6.91 7.27
C ILE A 233 0.04 6.70 7.44
N MET A 234 0.78 6.50 6.36
CA MET A 234 2.19 6.11 6.43
C MET A 234 3.01 6.78 5.35
N LYS A 235 4.32 6.90 5.57
CA LYS A 235 5.24 7.35 4.52
C LYS A 235 5.23 6.40 3.33
N GLN A 236 5.67 6.89 2.17
CA GLN A 236 5.71 6.13 0.92
C GLN A 236 6.34 4.75 1.11
N LEU A 237 5.62 3.71 0.66
CA LEU A 237 6.07 2.32 0.66
C LEU A 237 6.53 1.78 2.03
N TYR A 238 5.95 2.31 3.12
CA TYR A 238 6.29 1.90 4.49
C TYR A 238 6.19 0.39 4.72
N GLY A 239 7.23 -0.19 5.33
CA GLY A 239 7.33 -1.63 5.62
C GLY A 239 7.82 -2.48 4.44
N THR A 240 8.16 -1.88 3.30
CA THR A 240 8.74 -2.58 2.15
C THR A 240 10.24 -2.30 2.01
N THR A 241 10.95 -3.07 1.20
CA THR A 241 12.37 -2.85 0.86
C THR A 241 12.60 -1.54 0.10
N SER A 242 11.56 -0.95 -0.47
CA SER A 242 11.58 0.31 -1.24
C SER A 242 11.01 1.50 -0.47
N VAL A 243 10.90 1.40 0.86
CA VAL A 243 10.42 2.49 1.73
C VAL A 243 11.27 3.75 1.55
N MET A 244 10.63 4.93 1.52
CA MET A 244 11.40 6.19 1.48
C MET A 244 12.23 6.37 2.76
N GLU A 245 13.42 6.98 2.65
CA GLU A 245 14.34 7.13 3.79
C GLU A 245 13.76 8.08 4.86
N ASP A 246 13.44 9.31 4.47
CA ASP A 246 12.94 10.36 5.37
C ASP A 246 11.46 10.19 5.76
N GLN A 247 10.96 11.10 6.62
CA GLN A 247 9.53 11.22 6.88
C GLN A 247 8.83 11.85 5.67
N ALA A 248 7.61 11.39 5.36
CA ALA A 248 6.78 12.06 4.37
C ALA A 248 6.14 13.32 4.97
N GLU A 249 6.05 14.40 4.21
CA GLU A 249 5.47 15.67 4.66
C GLU A 249 3.96 15.73 4.43
N LEU A 250 3.19 15.98 5.48
CA LEU A 250 1.79 16.38 5.41
C LEU A 250 1.70 17.83 5.89
N LYS A 251 1.33 18.74 5.01
CA LYS A 251 1.21 20.17 5.33
C LYS A 251 -0.26 20.56 5.44
N ILE A 252 -0.65 21.13 6.57
CA ILE A 252 -1.98 21.71 6.75
C ILE A 252 -2.01 23.09 6.10
N ILE A 253 -2.98 23.32 5.20
CA ILE A 253 -3.17 24.60 4.53
C ILE A 253 -4.51 25.19 4.95
N LYS A 254 -4.49 26.10 5.94
CA LYS A 254 -5.67 26.88 6.32
C LYS A 254 -5.88 28.08 5.38
N GLY A 255 -4.79 28.60 4.82
CA GLY A 255 -4.72 29.72 3.89
C GLY A 255 -4.71 31.10 4.55
N SER A 256 -5.58 31.35 5.54
CA SER A 256 -5.57 32.62 6.29
C SER A 256 -6.25 32.49 7.66
N SER A 257 -5.96 33.41 8.58
CA SER A 257 -6.57 33.44 9.92
C SER A 257 -8.09 33.59 9.91
N GLY A 258 -8.65 34.29 8.92
CA GLY A 258 -10.10 34.46 8.73
C GLY A 258 -10.78 33.36 7.91
N SER A 259 -10.05 32.30 7.54
CA SER A 259 -10.60 31.19 6.77
C SER A 259 -11.67 30.44 7.54
N ALA A 260 -12.80 30.15 6.88
CA ALA A 260 -13.88 29.34 7.44
C ALA A 260 -13.65 27.82 7.28
N VAL A 261 -12.51 27.37 6.74
CA VAL A 261 -12.25 25.96 6.43
C VAL A 261 -12.34 25.02 7.64
N GLU A 262 -12.06 25.53 8.84
CA GLU A 262 -12.15 24.78 10.10
C GLU A 262 -13.59 24.75 10.67
N SER A 263 -14.51 25.53 10.11
CA SER A 263 -15.87 25.71 10.66
C SER A 263 -16.66 24.40 10.63
N GLY A 264 -17.18 24.00 11.79
CA GLY A 264 -17.98 22.76 11.94
C GLY A 264 -17.16 21.48 12.01
N ASN A 265 -15.83 21.55 11.93
CA ASN A 265 -14.95 20.38 12.03
C ASN A 265 -14.36 20.25 13.45
N GLN A 266 -14.10 19.01 13.88
CA GLN A 266 -13.56 18.73 15.22
C GLN A 266 -12.03 18.72 15.25
N GLY A 267 -11.38 18.39 14.13
CA GLY A 267 -9.95 18.43 13.92
C GLY A 267 -9.59 18.26 12.44
N TRP A 268 -8.37 18.62 12.05
CA TRP A 268 -7.88 18.51 10.67
C TRP A 268 -7.84 17.04 10.18
N ILE A 269 -7.48 16.12 11.07
CA ILE A 269 -7.59 14.68 10.88
C ILE A 269 -8.43 14.16 12.04
N SER A 270 -9.68 13.81 11.78
CA SER A 270 -10.59 13.29 12.80
C SER A 270 -10.82 11.79 12.59
N ALA A 271 -10.91 11.03 13.67
CA ALA A 271 -11.32 9.63 13.66
C ALA A 271 -12.45 9.44 14.69
N ILE A 272 -13.63 9.08 14.19
CA ILE A 272 -14.85 8.93 14.98
C ILE A 272 -15.43 7.51 14.86
N GLU A 273 -16.49 7.21 15.61
CA GLU A 273 -17.17 5.90 15.62
C GLU A 273 -16.24 4.73 16.01
N GLY A 274 -15.21 4.98 16.81
CA GLY A 274 -14.31 3.93 17.31
C GLY A 274 -13.33 3.39 16.26
N ILE A 275 -13.05 4.16 15.20
CA ILE A 275 -12.06 3.77 14.18
C ILE A 275 -10.64 3.90 14.73
N GLN A 276 -9.77 2.94 14.42
CA GLN A 276 -8.36 3.00 14.80
C GLN A 276 -7.58 3.84 13.79
N LEU A 277 -6.94 4.93 14.27
CA LEU A 277 -6.06 5.76 13.46
C LEU A 277 -4.61 5.49 13.83
N ARG A 278 -3.78 5.16 12.84
CA ARG A 278 -2.35 4.91 13.05
C ARG A 278 -1.52 5.70 12.05
N ILE A 279 -0.49 6.39 12.53
CA ILE A 279 0.34 7.29 11.71
C ILE A 279 1.81 6.90 11.82
N TYR A 280 2.46 6.63 10.68
CA TYR A 280 3.81 6.08 10.61
C TYR A 280 4.75 6.93 9.74
N GLY A 281 5.81 7.49 10.34
CA GLY A 281 6.86 8.17 9.59
C GLY A 281 6.41 9.48 8.92
N ILE A 282 5.47 10.21 9.52
CA ILE A 282 4.91 11.44 8.94
C ILE A 282 5.41 12.67 9.71
N LYS A 283 5.84 13.69 8.95
CA LYS A 283 6.11 15.03 9.47
C LYS A 283 4.93 15.93 9.13
N ILE A 284 4.26 16.44 10.15
CA ILE A 284 3.13 17.36 10.01
C ILE A 284 3.60 18.78 10.31
N VAL A 285 3.32 19.68 9.37
CA VAL A 285 3.62 21.12 9.42
C VAL A 285 2.39 21.92 9.01
N THR A 286 2.41 23.24 9.21
CA THR A 286 1.33 24.14 8.75
C THR A 286 1.86 25.13 7.73
N ASP A 287 0.98 25.95 7.17
CA ASP A 287 1.28 27.14 6.38
C ASP A 287 1.52 28.40 7.23
N ASP A 288 2.03 28.22 8.46
CA ASP A 288 2.30 29.27 9.45
C ASP A 288 1.03 30.03 9.92
N THR A 289 -0.15 29.54 9.58
CA THR A 289 -1.41 30.09 10.10
C THR A 289 -1.76 29.46 11.45
N THR A 290 -2.39 30.26 12.31
CA THR A 290 -2.89 29.78 13.60
C THR A 290 -4.11 28.89 13.41
N LEU A 291 -4.02 27.64 13.87
CA LEU A 291 -5.12 26.67 13.84
C LEU A 291 -6.12 26.94 14.97
N LEU A 292 -7.40 26.67 14.71
CA LEU A 292 -8.48 26.83 15.71
C LEU A 292 -9.12 25.50 16.12
N ILE A 293 -8.75 24.42 15.44
CA ILE A 293 -9.15 23.05 15.77
C ILE A 293 -7.90 22.17 15.92
N PRO A 294 -7.98 21.09 16.72
CA PRO A 294 -6.92 20.07 16.80
C PRO A 294 -6.40 19.64 15.43
N ILE A 295 -5.13 19.24 15.36
CA ILE A 295 -4.60 18.52 14.20
C ILE A 295 -5.19 17.12 14.17
N ILE A 296 -5.20 16.43 15.31
CA ILE A 296 -5.77 15.09 15.46
C ILE A 296 -6.89 15.14 16.49
N TYR A 297 -8.07 14.65 16.13
CA TYR A 297 -9.21 14.51 17.03
C TYR A 297 -9.73 13.07 16.99
N ILE A 298 -9.85 12.43 18.15
CA ILE A 298 -10.28 11.02 18.28
C ILE A 298 -11.53 10.96 19.16
N GLU A 299 -12.54 10.22 18.70
CA GLU A 299 -13.80 10.02 19.41
C GLU A 299 -14.36 8.60 19.16
N GLY A 300 -15.07 8.07 20.15
CA GLY A 300 -15.80 6.81 20.06
C GLY A 300 -15.12 5.67 20.82
N GLU A 301 -15.93 4.79 21.43
CA GLU A 301 -15.47 3.75 22.33
C GLU A 301 -14.40 2.86 21.68
N THR A 302 -13.42 2.41 22.47
CA THR A 302 -12.33 1.51 22.02
C THR A 302 -11.43 2.07 20.91
N SER A 303 -11.46 3.39 20.68
CA SER A 303 -10.58 4.04 19.72
C SER A 303 -9.09 3.83 20.04
N VAL A 304 -8.29 3.71 18.98
CA VAL A 304 -6.83 3.62 19.08
C VAL A 304 -6.21 4.74 18.28
N LEU A 305 -5.30 5.49 18.91
CA LEU A 305 -4.38 6.39 18.24
C LEU A 305 -2.95 5.87 18.42
N GLU A 306 -2.32 5.47 17.31
CA GLU A 306 -0.91 5.10 17.29
C GLU A 306 -0.10 6.10 16.47
N LEU A 307 0.92 6.69 17.08
CA LEU A 307 1.89 7.56 16.44
C LEU A 307 3.27 6.90 16.51
N ASN A 308 3.87 6.62 15.37
CA ASN A 308 5.19 6.04 15.28
C ASN A 308 6.05 6.89 14.36
N THR A 309 7.17 7.39 14.89
CA THR A 309 8.07 8.32 14.19
C THR A 309 7.29 9.46 13.54
N VAL A 310 6.44 10.12 14.33
CA VAL A 310 5.65 11.29 13.88
C VAL A 310 6.29 12.57 14.41
N THR A 311 6.45 13.56 13.53
CA THR A 311 6.94 14.89 13.91
C THR A 311 5.81 15.91 13.77
N LEU A 312 5.50 16.67 14.83
CA LEU A 312 4.71 17.89 14.74
C LEU A 312 5.63 19.09 14.98
N THR A 313 5.67 20.04 14.05
CA THR A 313 6.54 21.21 14.18
C THR A 313 6.04 22.45 13.47
N GLY A 314 6.33 23.63 14.04
CA GLY A 314 5.97 24.93 13.46
C GLY A 314 4.47 25.17 13.51
N ILE A 315 3.86 25.01 14.69
CA ILE A 315 2.40 25.04 14.84
C ILE A 315 2.01 26.12 15.86
N ASP A 316 1.21 27.08 15.40
CA ASP A 316 0.48 28.00 16.28
C ASP A 316 -0.97 27.50 16.41
N TYR A 317 -1.46 27.36 17.64
CA TYR A 317 -2.78 26.81 17.92
C TYR A 317 -3.49 27.59 19.03
N ILE A 318 -4.75 27.93 18.81
CA ILE A 318 -5.64 28.47 19.85
C ILE A 318 -6.66 27.38 20.16
N SER A 319 -6.63 26.88 21.40
CA SER A 319 -7.64 25.93 21.85
C SER A 319 -9.05 26.54 21.73
N PRO A 320 -10.05 25.79 21.25
CA PRO A 320 -11.44 26.20 21.34
C PRO A 320 -11.79 26.54 22.79
N SER A 321 -12.63 27.55 22.93
CA SER A 321 -13.20 27.98 24.21
C SER A 321 -14.58 28.56 23.97
N ASN A 322 -15.49 28.36 24.91
CA ASN A 322 -16.75 29.08 24.95
C ASN A 322 -16.85 29.81 26.29
N PRO A 323 -16.45 31.09 26.36
CA PRO A 323 -16.41 31.84 27.62
C PRO A 323 -17.81 32.12 28.19
N ASP A 324 -18.86 32.03 27.37
CA ASP A 324 -20.24 32.20 27.79
C ASP A 324 -20.84 30.92 28.40
N ASP A 325 -20.13 29.81 28.33
CA ASP A 325 -20.54 28.56 28.98
C ASP A 325 -20.22 28.57 30.47
N PRO A 326 -21.11 28.07 31.35
CA PRO A 326 -20.82 27.97 32.78
C PRO A 326 -19.62 27.07 33.10
N ASN A 327 -19.24 26.16 32.20
CA ASN A 327 -18.08 25.28 32.31
C ASN A 327 -17.19 25.42 31.06
N PRO A 328 -16.50 26.56 30.88
CA PRO A 328 -15.76 26.87 29.66
C PRO A 328 -14.61 25.87 29.39
N GLU A 329 -14.11 25.20 30.42
CA GLU A 329 -13.04 24.21 30.35
C GLU A 329 -13.41 22.94 29.56
N ARG A 330 -14.71 22.65 29.41
CA ARG A 330 -15.18 21.49 28.63
C ARG A 330 -14.96 21.65 27.13
N PHE A 331 -14.69 22.87 26.66
CA PHE A 331 -14.38 23.14 25.26
C PHE A 331 -12.88 23.14 24.99
N ILE A 332 -12.04 23.14 26.03
CA ILE A 332 -10.60 23.17 25.87
C ILE A 332 -10.13 21.85 25.28
N ARG A 333 -9.38 21.91 24.19
CA ARG A 333 -8.84 20.76 23.47
C ARG A 333 -7.34 20.80 23.39
N GLY A 334 -6.75 19.62 23.26
CA GLY A 334 -5.36 19.49 22.89
C GLY A 334 -5.17 19.63 21.38
N LEU A 335 -3.95 19.94 20.93
CA LEU A 335 -3.58 19.89 19.52
C LEU A 335 -3.77 18.47 18.95
N ILE A 336 -3.45 17.48 19.75
CA ILE A 336 -3.97 16.11 19.65
C ILE A 336 -4.96 15.95 20.78
N HIS A 337 -6.22 15.69 20.44
CA HIS A 337 -7.29 15.52 21.40
C HIS A 337 -7.94 14.15 21.27
N ILE A 338 -8.02 13.43 22.38
CA ILE A 338 -8.70 12.13 22.48
C ILE A 338 -9.84 12.34 23.49
N ASP A 339 -11.07 12.29 23.00
CA ASP A 339 -12.30 12.63 23.74
C ASP A 339 -13.15 11.38 23.98
N VAL A 340 -12.59 10.39 24.70
CA VAL A 340 -13.28 9.13 24.99
C VAL A 340 -12.56 8.27 26.04
N ASP A 341 -13.35 7.80 27.00
CA ASP A 341 -12.98 6.77 27.98
C ASP A 341 -12.54 5.47 27.29
N ASP A 342 -11.59 4.75 27.89
CA ASP A 342 -11.06 3.45 27.39
C ASP A 342 -10.37 3.50 26.01
N SER A 343 -9.87 4.66 25.60
CA SER A 343 -9.02 4.78 24.42
C SER A 343 -7.58 4.31 24.67
N ILE A 344 -6.93 3.82 23.62
CA ILE A 344 -5.52 3.45 23.64
C ILE A 344 -4.72 4.48 22.86
N PHE A 345 -3.80 5.16 23.54
CA PHE A 345 -2.82 6.04 22.92
C PHE A 345 -1.41 5.44 22.99
N ILE A 346 -0.76 5.30 21.83
CA ILE A 346 0.60 4.80 21.71
C ILE A 346 1.42 5.83 20.94
N ALA A 347 2.55 6.25 21.50
CA ALA A 347 3.52 7.11 20.82
C ALA A 347 4.93 6.54 20.93
N SER A 348 5.62 6.39 19.80
CA SER A 348 7.00 5.89 19.74
C SER A 348 7.83 6.73 18.77
N GLY A 349 9.03 7.13 19.18
CA GLY A 349 9.96 7.89 18.34
C GLY A 349 9.41 9.22 17.81
N CYS A 350 8.42 9.81 18.47
CA CYS A 350 7.77 11.04 18.03
C CYS A 350 8.51 12.29 18.50
N LEU A 351 8.42 13.38 17.73
CA LEU A 351 9.01 14.68 18.03
C LEU A 351 7.95 15.78 17.97
N PHE A 352 7.77 16.49 19.07
CA PHE A 352 6.90 17.67 19.17
C PHE A 352 7.77 18.88 19.51
N LYS A 353 7.92 19.82 18.58
CA LYS A 353 8.78 21.00 18.78
C LYS A 353 8.23 22.23 18.08
N ASP A 354 8.59 23.42 18.56
CA ASP A 354 8.17 24.68 17.94
C ASP A 354 6.62 24.76 17.84
N ILE A 355 5.94 24.47 18.96
CA ILE A 355 4.48 24.50 19.08
C ILE A 355 4.09 25.58 20.09
N ASN A 356 3.34 26.59 19.66
CA ASN A 356 2.74 27.59 20.54
C ASN A 356 1.26 27.29 20.71
N ILE A 357 0.82 27.20 21.97
CA ILE A 357 -0.58 26.94 22.33
C ILE A 357 -1.08 28.05 23.24
N ASP A 358 -2.23 28.63 22.88
CA ASP A 358 -2.95 29.62 23.70
C ASP A 358 -4.28 29.04 24.24
N SER A 359 -4.92 29.78 25.15
CA SER A 359 -6.24 29.48 25.73
C SER A 359 -6.30 28.16 26.54
N GLY A 360 -5.22 27.82 27.23
CA GLY A 360 -5.19 26.69 28.18
C GLY A 360 -5.13 25.30 27.52
N GLY A 361 -4.89 25.22 26.21
CA GLY A 361 -4.70 23.96 25.50
C GLY A 361 -3.41 23.22 25.88
N ASN A 362 -3.28 22.00 25.37
CA ASN A 362 -2.10 21.15 25.55
C ASN A 362 -1.67 20.58 24.21
N THR A 363 -0.43 20.13 24.04
CA THR A 363 -0.04 19.41 22.81
C THR A 363 -0.84 18.11 22.69
N ILE A 364 -1.00 17.38 23.79
CA ILE A 364 -1.81 16.17 23.86
C ILE A 364 -2.77 16.31 25.03
N ARG A 365 -4.06 16.08 24.80
CA ARG A 365 -5.11 16.07 25.84
C ARG A 365 -5.97 14.83 25.66
N ILE A 366 -6.03 14.02 26.70
CA ILE A 366 -6.83 12.79 26.78
C ILE A 366 -7.89 13.03 27.85
N HIS A 367 -9.15 12.83 27.49
CA HIS A 367 -10.31 12.95 28.36
C HIS A 367 -10.90 11.58 28.63
#